data_AF-A0A944N7N3-F1
#
_entry.id   AF-A0A944N7N3-F1
#
_cell.length_a   1.000
_cell.length_b   1.000
_cell.length_c   1.000
_cell.angle_alpha   90.00
_cell.angle_beta   90.00
_cell.angle_gamma   90.00
#
_symmetry.space_group_name_H-M   'P 1'
#
loop_
_entity.id
_entity.type
_entity.pdbx_description
1 polymer ?
#
loop_
_entity_poly.entity_id
_entity_poly.type
_entity_poly.pdbx_seq_one_letter_code
_entity_poly.pdbx_strand_id
1 'polypeptide(L)'
;MSVIGECIVAFVFGSIVGLLVQRSRFCNTAALRDAMLFKTYRNTKPLLIAMMILTFGFTLFLTFGEGKAMHFDVGLNQVAGLFLFGIGMVLAGACTVSTWVKAGEGNVGAMWALLFTFIGMFLFSLLWTENFWPPASISMTGEPNLEALQFGFINARTLQDKFGVPAVIFGMVQVFLLGLIYRAIVKKEQAQQLEHDKAAAAHKVKLAAAA
;
A
#
# COMPACT_ATOMS: atom_id res chain seq x y z
N MET A 1 24.72 -12.02 -10.56
CA MET A 1 24.75 -11.02 -11.64
C MET A 1 25.84 -9.99 -11.31
N SER A 2 26.34 -9.22 -12.27
CA SER A 2 27.26 -8.12 -11.93
C SER A 2 26.46 -6.99 -11.25
N VAL A 3 27.05 -6.31 -10.26
CA VAL A 3 26.42 -5.19 -9.52
C VAL A 3 25.88 -4.12 -10.47
N ILE A 4 26.65 -3.83 -11.54
CA ILE A 4 26.25 -2.87 -12.58
C ILE A 4 25.00 -3.36 -13.33
N GLY A 5 24.91 -4.66 -13.63
CA GLY A 5 23.73 -5.24 -14.26
C GLY A 5 22.48 -5.10 -13.39
N GLU A 6 22.60 -5.35 -12.09
CA GLU A 6 21.48 -5.18 -11.14
C GLU A 6 21.01 -3.73 -11.06
N CYS A 7 21.94 -2.77 -11.00
CA CYS A 7 21.61 -1.34 -11.01
C CYS A 7 20.89 -0.91 -12.30
N ILE A 8 21.33 -1.39 -13.47
CA ILE A 8 20.69 -1.06 -14.75
C ILE A 8 19.27 -1.63 -14.81
N VAL A 9 19.09 -2.89 -14.39
CA VAL A 9 17.77 -3.53 -14.35
C VAL A 9 16.84 -2.77 -13.40
N ALA A 10 17.32 -2.41 -12.20
CA ALA A 10 16.55 -1.62 -11.24
C ALA A 10 16.17 -0.24 -11.79
N PHE A 11 17.08 0.44 -12.50
CA PHE A 11 16.82 1.74 -13.11
C PHE A 11 15.77 1.67 -14.23
N VAL A 12 15.89 0.69 -15.13
CA VAL A 12 14.93 0.48 -16.21
C VAL A 12 13.56 0.12 -15.64
N PHE A 13 13.51 -0.80 -14.69
CA PHE A 13 12.28 -1.20 -14.03
C PHE A 13 11.62 -0.02 -13.31
N GLY A 14 12.38 0.73 -12.51
CA GLY A 14 11.90 1.92 -11.79
C GLY A 14 11.37 3.00 -12.73
N SER A 15 12.04 3.22 -13.87
CA SER A 15 11.60 4.19 -14.87
C SER A 15 10.27 3.79 -15.52
N ILE A 16 10.10 2.52 -15.87
CA ILE A 16 8.85 1.99 -16.43
C ILE A 16 7.72 2.11 -15.41
N VAL A 17 7.94 1.69 -14.16
CA VAL A 17 6.95 1.79 -13.09
C VAL A 17 6.58 3.25 -12.85
N GLY A 18 7.56 4.16 -12.80
CA GLY A 18 7.35 5.60 -12.65
C GLY A 18 6.44 6.17 -13.73
N LEU A 19 6.70 5.85 -15.01
CA LEU A 19 5.87 6.27 -16.14
C LEU A 19 4.44 5.74 -16.06
N LEU A 20 4.25 4.47 -15.65
CA LEU A 20 2.93 3.88 -15.48
C LEU A 20 2.14 4.56 -14.35
N VAL A 21 2.79 4.84 -13.21
CA VAL A 21 2.17 5.54 -12.08
C VAL A 21 1.81 6.99 -12.44
N GLN A 22 2.67 7.67 -13.20
CA GLN A 22 2.41 9.01 -13.72
C GLN A 22 1.16 9.05 -14.61
N ARG A 23 1.06 8.14 -15.57
CA ARG A 23 -0.09 8.08 -16.48
C ARG A 23 -1.38 7.66 -15.79
N SER A 24 -1.30 6.77 -14.81
CA SER A 24 -2.47 6.28 -14.08
C SER A 24 -2.94 7.21 -12.97
N ARG A 25 -2.15 8.24 -12.60
CA ARG A 25 -2.39 9.13 -11.45
C ARG A 25 -2.71 8.32 -10.17
N PHE A 26 -2.00 7.22 -9.99
CA PHE A 26 -2.27 6.25 -8.95
C PHE A 26 -1.91 6.81 -7.57
N CYS A 27 -2.89 6.90 -6.67
CA CYS A 27 -2.70 7.33 -5.29
C CYS A 27 -3.46 6.37 -4.37
N ASN A 28 -2.72 5.66 -3.50
CA ASN A 28 -3.29 4.67 -2.59
C ASN A 28 -4.28 5.31 -1.60
N THR A 29 -3.94 6.48 -1.06
CA THR A 29 -4.81 7.22 -0.15
C THR A 29 -6.09 7.71 -0.84
N ALA A 30 -5.99 8.18 -2.09
CA ALA A 30 -7.16 8.55 -2.87
C ALA A 30 -8.04 7.34 -3.18
N ALA A 31 -7.45 6.18 -3.48
CA ALA A 31 -8.19 4.95 -3.74
C ALA A 31 -9.07 4.51 -2.55
N LEU A 32 -8.60 4.71 -1.31
CA LEU A 32 -9.37 4.43 -0.11
C LEU A 32 -10.43 5.51 0.18
N ARG A 33 -10.04 6.79 0.08
CA ARG A 33 -10.96 7.93 0.29
C ARG A 33 -12.11 7.90 -0.71
N ASP A 34 -11.82 7.66 -1.98
CA ASP A 34 -12.79 7.69 -3.07
C ASP A 34 -13.79 6.52 -2.97
N ALA A 35 -13.32 5.35 -2.50
CA ALA A 35 -14.19 4.21 -2.20
C ALA A 35 -15.15 4.48 -1.03
N MET A 36 -14.66 5.14 0.03
CA MET A 36 -15.46 5.40 1.24
C MET A 36 -16.44 6.57 1.05
N LEU A 37 -15.97 7.68 0.48
CA LEU A 37 -16.73 8.94 0.44
C LEU A 37 -17.59 9.07 -0.82
N PHE A 38 -17.04 8.74 -1.99
CA PHE A 38 -17.71 8.94 -3.28
C PHE A 38 -18.29 7.66 -3.87
N LYS A 39 -18.08 6.49 -3.22
CA LYS A 39 -18.43 5.16 -3.74
C LYS A 39 -17.95 4.94 -5.18
N THR A 40 -16.82 5.56 -5.54
CA THR A 40 -16.18 5.37 -6.84
C THR A 40 -14.98 4.46 -6.69
N TYR A 41 -14.93 3.41 -7.51
CA TYR A 41 -13.96 2.32 -7.37
C TYR A 41 -12.88 2.35 -8.46
N ARG A 42 -12.74 3.47 -9.19
CA ARG A 42 -11.79 3.63 -10.30
C ARG A 42 -10.35 3.35 -9.88
N ASN A 43 -9.94 3.87 -8.73
CA ASN A 43 -8.58 3.74 -8.19
C ASN A 43 -8.44 2.53 -7.25
N THR A 44 -9.53 2.10 -6.62
CA THR A 44 -9.57 0.97 -5.67
C THR A 44 -9.43 -0.38 -6.36
N LYS A 45 -10.03 -0.56 -7.55
CA LYS A 45 -9.90 -1.78 -8.37
C LYS A 45 -8.43 -2.10 -8.72
N PRO A 46 -7.66 -1.19 -9.36
CA PRO A 46 -6.26 -1.46 -9.69
C PRO A 46 -5.39 -1.62 -8.43
N LEU A 47 -5.71 -0.95 -7.32
CA LEU A 47 -5.03 -1.16 -6.04
C LEU A 47 -5.18 -2.60 -5.55
N LEU A 48 -6.40 -3.13 -5.51
CA LEU A 48 -6.65 -4.51 -5.08
C LEU A 48 -5.96 -5.53 -5.98
N ILE A 49 -6.00 -5.32 -7.31
CA ILE A 49 -5.32 -6.19 -8.27
C ILE A 49 -3.80 -6.14 -8.07
N ALA A 50 -3.22 -4.94 -7.89
CA ALA A 50 -1.80 -4.80 -7.61
C ALA A 50 -1.41 -5.53 -6.32
N MET A 51 -2.17 -5.37 -5.24
CA MET A 51 -1.94 -6.10 -4.00
C MET A 51 -2.00 -7.61 -4.19
N MET A 52 -2.95 -8.12 -4.97
CA MET A 52 -3.03 -9.56 -5.29
C MET A 52 -1.80 -10.05 -6.05
N ILE A 53 -1.39 -9.34 -7.11
CA ILE A 53 -0.23 -9.71 -7.93
C ILE A 53 1.06 -9.65 -7.12
N LEU A 54 1.28 -8.58 -6.36
CA LEU A 54 2.49 -8.41 -5.54
C LEU A 54 2.57 -9.48 -4.44
N THR A 55 1.45 -9.77 -3.76
CA THR A 55 1.40 -10.81 -2.72
C THR A 55 1.71 -12.18 -3.30
N PHE A 56 1.06 -12.52 -4.43
CA PHE A 56 1.27 -13.81 -5.08
C PHE A 56 2.70 -13.95 -5.61
N GLY A 57 3.20 -12.93 -6.32
CA GLY A 57 4.56 -12.92 -6.85
C GLY A 57 5.61 -13.05 -5.75
N PHE A 58 5.49 -12.28 -4.66
CA PHE A 58 6.44 -12.33 -3.56
C PHE A 58 6.44 -13.68 -2.84
N THR A 59 5.26 -14.24 -2.56
CA THR A 59 5.15 -15.57 -1.90
C THR A 59 5.69 -16.70 -2.79
N LEU A 60 5.54 -16.58 -4.11
CA LEU A 60 6.11 -17.52 -5.08
C LEU A 60 7.65 -17.45 -5.11
N PHE A 61 8.22 -16.23 -5.15
CA PHE A 61 9.67 -16.03 -5.09
C PHE A 61 10.29 -16.56 -3.79
N LEU A 62 9.57 -16.44 -2.66
CA LEU A 62 10.00 -17.03 -1.39
C LEU A 62 10.05 -18.57 -1.45
N THR A 63 9.07 -19.22 -2.11
CA THR A 63 9.08 -20.68 -2.24
C THR A 63 10.15 -21.23 -3.19
N PHE A 64 10.53 -20.45 -4.20
CA PHE A 64 11.63 -20.82 -5.11
C PHE A 64 13.03 -20.48 -4.57
N GLY A 65 13.13 -19.88 -3.37
CA GLY A 65 14.39 -19.64 -2.68
C GLY A 65 15.17 -18.40 -3.14
N GLU A 66 14.63 -17.62 -4.08
CA GLU A 66 15.25 -16.38 -4.58
C GLU A 66 14.76 -15.11 -3.85
N GLY A 67 13.71 -15.24 -3.03
CA GLY A 67 13.18 -14.13 -2.24
C GLY A 67 14.02 -13.81 -1.00
N LYS A 68 14.70 -12.66 -1.00
CA LYS A 68 15.29 -12.09 0.23
C LYS A 68 14.21 -11.38 1.05
N ALA A 69 13.63 -12.05 2.03
CA ALA A 69 12.72 -11.42 2.98
C ALA A 69 13.51 -10.53 3.95
N MET A 70 13.14 -9.26 4.04
CA MET A 70 13.63 -8.38 5.12
C MET A 70 12.83 -8.68 6.40
N HIS A 71 13.54 -8.85 7.51
CA HIS A 71 12.94 -9.15 8.82
C HIS A 71 12.61 -7.84 9.54
N PHE A 72 11.33 -7.63 9.85
CA PHE A 72 10.86 -6.45 10.58
C PHE A 72 9.90 -6.87 11.67
N ASP A 73 10.28 -6.81 12.93
CA ASP A 73 9.37 -7.13 14.02
C ASP A 73 8.31 -6.05 14.23
N VAL A 74 7.04 -6.48 14.19
CA VAL A 74 5.89 -5.60 14.26
C VAL A 74 5.48 -5.41 15.71
N GLY A 75 5.61 -4.19 16.23
CA GLY A 75 5.18 -3.79 17.57
C GLY A 75 4.21 -2.61 17.58
N LEU A 76 3.78 -2.16 18.76
CA LEU A 76 2.90 -0.98 18.89
C LEU A 76 3.56 0.29 18.38
N ASN A 77 4.90 0.37 18.41
CA ASN A 77 5.67 1.45 17.80
C ASN A 77 5.35 1.60 16.30
N GLN A 78 5.15 0.48 15.60
CA GLN A 78 4.77 0.48 14.19
C GLN A 78 3.35 1.02 14.00
N VAL A 79 2.42 0.70 14.89
CA VAL A 79 1.04 1.21 14.86
C VAL A 79 1.02 2.73 15.09
N ALA A 80 1.76 3.20 16.11
CA ALA A 80 1.91 4.62 16.38
C ALA A 80 2.58 5.37 15.21
N GLY A 81 3.63 4.77 14.63
CA GLY A 81 4.31 5.28 13.44
C GLY A 81 3.40 5.36 12.22
N LEU A 82 2.60 4.32 11.93
CA LEU A 82 1.62 4.32 10.84
C LEU A 82 0.57 5.41 11.03
N PHE A 83 0.12 5.63 12.25
CA PHE A 83 -0.86 6.67 12.56
C PHE A 83 -0.28 8.07 12.30
N LEU A 84 0.92 8.36 12.82
CA LEU A 84 1.61 9.64 12.60
C LEU A 84 1.94 9.86 11.13
N PHE A 85 2.40 8.82 10.43
CA PHE A 85 2.64 8.84 8.99
C PHE A 85 1.35 9.12 8.20
N GLY A 86 0.22 8.56 8.64
CA GLY A 86 -1.11 8.84 8.09
C GLY A 86 -1.48 10.32 8.20
N ILE A 87 -1.29 10.93 9.36
CA ILE A 87 -1.51 12.37 9.57
C ILE A 87 -0.61 13.18 8.62
N GLY A 88 0.67 12.82 8.52
CA GLY A 88 1.61 13.45 7.59
C GLY A 88 1.16 13.37 6.13
N MET A 89 0.66 12.22 5.67
CA MET A 89 0.12 12.07 4.31
C MET A 89 -1.08 12.97 4.02
N VAL A 90 -1.95 13.21 5.02
CA VAL A 90 -3.10 14.12 4.88
C VAL A 90 -2.61 15.57 4.79
N LEU A 91 -1.68 15.98 5.64
CA LEU A 91 -1.11 17.34 5.63
C LEU A 91 -0.32 17.63 4.34
N ALA A 92 0.41 16.64 3.81
CA ALA A 92 1.14 16.77 2.56
C ALA A 92 0.24 16.71 1.31
N GLY A 93 -1.02 16.28 1.44
CA GLY A 93 -1.98 16.19 0.34
C GLY A 93 -1.65 15.10 -0.71
N ALA A 94 -0.78 14.15 -0.37
CA ALA A 94 -0.29 13.12 -1.28
C ALA A 94 0.25 11.90 -0.52
N CYS A 95 0.09 10.69 -1.07
CA CYS A 95 0.80 9.51 -0.58
C CYS A 95 2.25 9.54 -1.09
N THR A 96 3.15 8.82 -0.41
CA THR A 96 4.58 8.74 -0.76
C THR A 96 4.82 8.36 -2.23
N VAL A 97 4.10 7.39 -2.78
CA VAL A 97 4.25 7.03 -4.21
C VAL A 97 3.90 8.21 -5.11
N SER A 98 2.82 8.93 -4.80
CA SER A 98 2.39 10.08 -5.59
C SER A 98 3.25 11.33 -5.40
N THR A 99 3.93 11.50 -4.25
CA THR A 99 4.87 12.62 -4.06
C THR A 99 6.09 12.49 -4.94
N TRP A 100 6.64 11.28 -5.12
CA TRP A 100 7.73 11.02 -6.06
C TRP A 100 7.36 11.39 -7.50
N VAL A 101 6.19 10.94 -7.95
CA VAL A 101 5.72 11.21 -9.32
C VAL A 101 5.42 12.70 -9.51
N LYS A 102 4.71 13.35 -8.58
CA LYS A 102 4.42 14.78 -8.66
C LYS A 102 5.68 15.65 -8.58
N ALA A 103 6.68 15.23 -7.80
CA ALA A 103 7.98 15.89 -7.78
C ALA A 103 8.67 15.77 -9.15
N GLY A 104 8.59 14.61 -9.81
CA GLY A 104 9.05 14.41 -11.18
C GLY A 104 8.27 15.20 -12.24
N GLU A 105 7.00 15.51 -11.98
CA GLU A 105 6.18 16.42 -12.81
C GLU A 105 6.51 17.92 -12.60
N GLY A 106 7.38 18.26 -11.65
CA GLY A 106 7.75 19.63 -11.34
C GLY A 106 6.83 20.33 -10.34
N ASN A 107 6.01 19.60 -9.59
CA ASN A 107 5.17 20.19 -8.54
C ASN A 107 6.03 20.60 -7.34
N VAL A 108 6.20 21.92 -7.17
CA VAL A 108 6.99 22.52 -6.07
C VAL A 108 6.51 22.08 -4.70
N GLY A 109 5.19 21.97 -4.48
CA GLY A 109 4.65 21.47 -3.21
C GLY A 109 5.04 20.03 -2.91
N ALA A 110 5.07 19.17 -3.93
CA ALA A 110 5.49 17.78 -3.78
C ALA A 110 7.01 17.65 -3.55
N MET A 111 7.82 18.52 -4.16
CA MET A 111 9.26 18.59 -3.90
C MET A 111 9.56 18.95 -2.45
N TRP A 112 8.87 19.96 -1.89
CA TRP A 112 8.99 20.32 -0.48
C TRP A 112 8.53 19.19 0.45
N ALA A 113 7.39 18.56 0.16
CA ALA A 113 6.91 17.42 0.94
C ALA A 113 7.93 16.27 0.97
N LEU A 114 8.55 15.98 -0.19
CA LEU A 114 9.56 14.93 -0.31
C LEU A 114 10.85 15.29 0.46
N LEU A 115 11.32 16.54 0.37
CA LEU A 115 12.46 17.04 1.13
C LEU A 115 12.24 16.96 2.65
N PHE A 116 11.09 17.43 3.14
CA PHE A 116 10.77 17.35 4.56
C PHE A 116 10.51 15.91 5.05
N THR A 117 10.10 15.00 4.16
CA THR A 117 10.02 13.57 4.49
C THR A 117 11.40 13.00 4.80
N PHE A 118 12.41 13.32 4.00
CA PHE A 118 13.79 12.88 4.25
C PHE A 118 14.39 13.54 5.49
N ILE A 119 14.18 14.85 5.67
CA ILE A 119 14.63 15.56 6.87
C ILE A 119 13.99 14.98 8.13
N GLY A 120 12.67 14.75 8.10
CA GLY A 120 11.94 14.15 9.22
C GLY A 120 12.43 12.74 9.53
N MET A 121 12.66 11.91 8.51
CA MET A 121 13.19 10.55 8.69
C MET A 121 14.61 10.57 9.29
N PHE A 122 15.46 11.49 8.84
CA PHE A 122 16.81 11.65 9.36
C PHE A 122 16.82 12.17 10.80
N LEU A 123 16.06 13.23 11.11
CA LEU A 123 15.93 13.78 12.46
C LEU A 123 15.33 12.76 13.42
N PHE A 124 14.31 12.03 13.01
CA PHE A 124 13.73 10.97 13.83
C PHE A 124 14.75 9.85 14.09
N SER A 125 15.54 9.45 13.09
CA SER A 125 16.61 8.46 13.27
C SER A 125 17.70 8.92 14.26
N LEU A 126 18.00 10.21 14.30
CA LEU A 126 18.95 10.78 15.27
C LEU A 126 18.33 10.86 16.66
N LEU A 127 17.10 11.36 16.79
CA LEU A 127 16.40 11.44 18.07
C LEU A 127 16.15 10.06 18.69
N TRP A 128 15.87 9.06 17.87
CA TRP A 128 15.68 7.68 18.33
C TRP A 128 17.00 7.01 18.76
N THR A 129 18.13 7.45 18.22
CA THR A 129 19.46 7.04 18.70
C THR A 129 19.73 7.56 20.10
N GLU A 130 19.35 8.81 20.39
CA GLU A 130 19.58 9.44 21.70
C GLU A 130 18.54 9.03 22.76
N ASN A 131 17.27 8.83 22.34
CA ASN A 131 16.17 8.49 23.23
C ASN A 131 15.92 6.96 23.17
N PHE A 132 16.69 6.24 23.97
CA PHE A 132 16.82 4.77 24.06
C PHE A 132 15.53 4.05 24.53
N TRP A 133 14.43 4.14 23.78
CA TRP A 133 13.18 3.44 24.10
C TRP A 133 12.42 2.95 22.85
N PRO A 134 12.36 1.63 22.57
CA PRO A 134 13.15 0.49 23.05
C PRO A 134 14.39 0.20 22.16
N PRO A 135 15.42 -0.50 22.66
CA PRO A 135 16.61 -0.87 21.89
C PRO A 135 16.27 -1.81 20.73
N ALA A 136 16.85 -1.54 19.56
CA ALA A 136 16.68 -2.36 18.35
C ALA A 136 17.08 -3.84 18.56
N SER A 137 18.01 -4.11 19.48
CA SER A 137 18.50 -5.47 19.76
C SER A 137 17.52 -6.34 20.54
N ILE A 138 16.79 -5.79 21.51
CA ILE A 138 15.75 -6.54 22.27
C ILE A 138 14.41 -6.59 21.54
N SER A 139 14.25 -5.79 20.49
CA SER A 139 13.03 -5.74 19.69
C SER A 139 13.08 -6.58 18.40
N MET A 140 14.20 -7.25 18.11
CA MET A 140 14.35 -8.13 16.94
C MET A 140 14.42 -9.62 17.31
N THR A 141 13.81 -9.99 18.43
CA THR A 141 13.98 -11.32 19.06
C THR A 141 12.84 -12.30 18.72
N GLY A 142 11.77 -11.85 18.05
CA GLY A 142 10.62 -12.71 17.73
C GLY A 142 9.80 -13.19 18.95
N GLU A 143 10.15 -12.75 20.16
CA GLU A 143 9.46 -13.07 21.41
C GLU A 143 8.54 -11.92 21.85
N PRO A 144 7.42 -12.19 22.55
CA PRO A 144 6.56 -11.15 23.08
C PRO A 144 7.27 -10.39 24.19
N ASN A 145 7.67 -9.15 23.93
CA ASN A 145 8.32 -8.29 24.90
C ASN A 145 7.43 -7.09 25.23
N LEU A 146 6.94 -7.05 26.47
CA LEU A 146 6.06 -6.00 26.97
C LEU A 146 6.81 -4.66 27.14
N GLU A 147 8.11 -4.69 27.40
CA GLU A 147 8.96 -3.49 27.50
C GLU A 147 9.20 -2.85 26.13
N ALA A 148 9.32 -3.67 25.08
CA ALA A 148 9.42 -3.20 23.70
C ALA A 148 8.06 -2.94 23.03
N LEU A 149 6.95 -3.17 23.74
CA LEU A 149 5.59 -3.09 23.22
C LEU A 149 5.39 -3.93 21.94
N GLN A 150 6.07 -5.07 21.87
CA GLN A 150 6.01 -5.99 20.74
C GLN A 150 5.18 -7.21 21.09
N PHE A 151 4.04 -7.30 20.42
CA PHE A 151 3.29 -8.54 20.37
C PHE A 151 3.96 -9.40 19.29
N GLY A 152 4.88 -10.30 19.68
CA GLY A 152 5.68 -11.17 18.79
C GLY A 152 4.88 -12.05 17.80
N PHE A 153 3.57 -11.91 17.74
CA PHE A 153 2.62 -12.65 16.90
C PHE A 153 2.07 -11.86 15.70
N ILE A 154 2.48 -10.60 15.48
CA ILE A 154 1.91 -9.79 14.39
C ILE A 154 2.62 -10.04 13.05
N ASN A 155 3.78 -10.69 13.06
CA ASN A 155 4.58 -10.92 11.86
C ASN A 155 4.11 -12.13 11.07
N ALA A 156 3.98 -11.99 9.75
CA ALA A 156 3.59 -13.10 8.85
C ALA A 156 4.58 -14.27 8.92
N ARG A 157 5.85 -13.99 9.23
CA ARG A 157 6.93 -14.98 9.38
C ARG A 157 6.91 -15.69 10.74
N THR A 158 6.67 -15.00 11.86
CA THR A 158 6.46 -15.68 13.16
C THR A 158 5.19 -16.52 13.16
N LEU A 159 4.16 -16.13 12.40
CA LEU A 159 3.01 -16.99 12.14
C LEU A 159 3.38 -18.21 11.27
N GLN A 160 4.15 -18.04 10.19
CA GLN A 160 4.61 -19.17 9.36
C GLN A 160 5.50 -20.14 10.15
N ASP A 161 6.43 -19.63 10.96
CA ASP A 161 7.37 -20.43 11.72
C ASP A 161 6.69 -21.18 12.90
N LYS A 162 5.62 -20.60 13.51
CA LYS A 162 4.83 -21.28 14.56
C LYS A 162 3.78 -22.25 14.03
N PHE A 163 3.13 -21.93 12.90
CA PHE A 163 2.06 -22.78 12.34
C PHE A 163 2.56 -23.76 11.26
N GLY A 164 3.84 -23.68 10.84
CA GLY A 164 4.42 -24.57 9.83
C GLY A 164 3.81 -24.44 8.43
N VAL A 165 3.15 -23.31 8.15
CA VAL A 165 2.38 -23.10 6.92
C VAL A 165 3.29 -22.55 5.81
N PRO A 166 3.38 -23.19 4.63
CA PRO A 166 4.12 -22.65 3.49
C PRO A 166 3.66 -21.23 3.12
N ALA A 167 4.60 -20.33 2.81
CA ALA A 167 4.30 -18.93 2.50
C ALA A 167 3.28 -18.73 1.37
N VAL A 168 3.22 -19.67 0.44
CA VAL A 168 2.24 -19.71 -0.65
C VAL A 168 0.80 -19.87 -0.14
N ILE A 169 0.55 -20.63 0.93
CA ILE A 169 -0.80 -20.79 1.46
C ILE A 169 -1.28 -19.46 2.05
N PHE A 170 -0.42 -18.76 2.79
CA PHE A 170 -0.75 -17.43 3.32
C PHE A 170 -1.03 -16.43 2.19
N GLY A 171 -0.18 -16.43 1.15
CA GLY A 171 -0.38 -15.62 -0.05
C GLY A 171 -1.69 -15.94 -0.77
N MET A 172 -2.02 -17.23 -0.95
CA MET A 172 -3.26 -17.67 -1.58
C MET A 172 -4.49 -17.26 -0.77
N VAL A 173 -4.47 -17.39 0.56
CA VAL A 173 -5.57 -16.95 1.44
C VAL A 173 -5.77 -15.45 1.32
N GLN A 174 -4.69 -14.66 1.35
CA GLN A 174 -4.76 -13.22 1.16
C GLN A 174 -5.32 -12.84 -0.22
N VAL A 175 -4.83 -13.47 -1.29
CA VAL A 175 -5.33 -13.24 -2.66
C VAL A 175 -6.80 -13.62 -2.77
N PHE A 176 -7.22 -14.72 -2.16
CA PHE A 176 -8.61 -15.16 -2.14
C PHE A 176 -9.51 -14.14 -1.43
N LEU A 177 -9.12 -13.67 -0.24
CA LEU A 177 -9.85 -12.64 0.51
C LEU A 177 -9.96 -11.33 -0.28
N LEU A 178 -8.85 -10.86 -0.87
CA LEU A 178 -8.88 -9.68 -1.73
C LEU A 178 -9.75 -9.89 -2.97
N GLY A 179 -9.75 -11.10 -3.54
CA GLY A 179 -10.61 -11.48 -4.66
C GLY A 179 -12.09 -11.43 -4.32
N LEU A 180 -12.48 -11.87 -3.12
CA LEU A 180 -13.87 -11.74 -2.63
C LEU A 180 -14.29 -10.28 -2.48
N ILE A 181 -13.42 -9.44 -1.91
CA ILE A 181 -13.66 -7.99 -1.78
C ILE A 181 -13.80 -7.35 -3.16
N TYR A 182 -12.91 -7.70 -4.09
CA TYR A 182 -12.97 -7.21 -5.47
C TYR A 182 -14.29 -7.58 -6.15
N ARG A 183 -14.73 -8.85 -6.05
CA ARG A 183 -16.02 -9.31 -6.60
C ARG A 183 -17.20 -8.57 -5.97
N ALA A 184 -17.17 -8.34 -4.66
CA ALA A 184 -18.21 -7.58 -3.97
C ALA A 184 -18.29 -6.13 -4.47
N ILE A 185 -17.14 -5.48 -4.72
CA ILE A 185 -17.07 -4.13 -5.27
C ILE A 185 -17.65 -4.08 -6.69
N VAL A 186 -17.24 -5.00 -7.56
CA VAL A 186 -17.74 -5.05 -8.96
C VAL A 186 -19.26 -5.25 -8.97
N LYS A 187 -19.79 -6.13 -8.13
CA LYS A 187 -21.24 -6.37 -8.02
C LYS A 187 -21.99 -5.12 -7.56
N LYS A 188 -21.44 -4.36 -6.59
CA LYS A 188 -22.02 -3.09 -6.13
C LYS A 188 -22.00 -2.02 -7.22
N GLU A 189 -20.89 -1.90 -7.95
CA GLU A 189 -20.75 -0.94 -9.04
C GLU A 189 -21.77 -1.22 -10.17
N GLN A 190 -21.94 -2.49 -10.56
CA GLN A 190 -22.94 -2.91 -11.55
C GLN A 190 -24.38 -2.57 -11.10
N ALA A 191 -24.71 -2.79 -9.82
CA ALA A 191 -26.03 -2.47 -9.30
C ALA A 191 -26.30 -0.95 -9.32
N GLN A 192 -25.32 -0.12 -8.93
CA GLN A 192 -25.45 1.34 -9.03
C GLN A 192 -25.61 1.79 -10.48
N GLN A 193 -24.85 1.22 -11.42
CA GLN A 193 -24.89 1.62 -12.81
C GLN A 193 -26.24 1.29 -13.46
N LEU A 194 -26.82 0.13 -13.13
CA LEU A 194 -28.17 -0.23 -13.54
C LEU A 194 -29.24 0.77 -13.05
N GLU A 195 -29.14 1.21 -11.80
CA GLU A 195 -30.05 2.22 -11.23
C GLU A 195 -29.91 3.57 -11.95
N HIS A 196 -28.68 3.99 -12.24
CA HIS A 196 -28.41 5.20 -13.02
C HIS A 196 -28.96 5.12 -14.45
N ASP A 197 -28.79 3.98 -15.13
CA ASP A 197 -29.29 3.77 -16.50
C ASP A 197 -30.82 3.79 -16.54
N LYS A 198 -31.49 3.18 -15.55
CA LYS A 198 -32.96 3.25 -15.39
C LYS A 198 -33.44 4.69 -15.15
N ALA A 199 -32.77 5.43 -14.27
CA ALA A 199 -33.12 6.82 -14.00
C ALA A 199 -32.92 7.72 -15.25
N ALA A 200 -31.83 7.51 -15.98
CA ALA A 200 -31.56 8.22 -17.24
C ALA A 200 -32.60 7.89 -18.32
N ALA A 201 -32.99 6.62 -18.45
CA ALA A 201 -34.04 6.19 -19.36
C ALA A 201 -35.40 6.83 -18.99
N ALA A 202 -35.78 6.81 -17.72
CA ALA A 202 -37.00 7.45 -17.23
C ALA A 202 -37.01 8.97 -17.49
N HIS A 203 -35.87 9.64 -17.32
CA HIS A 203 -35.72 11.07 -17.64
C HIS A 203 -35.88 11.36 -19.13
N LYS A 204 -35.27 10.53 -20.01
CA LYS A 204 -35.43 10.65 -21.46
C LYS A 204 -36.89 10.45 -21.90
N VAL A 205 -37.60 9.48 -21.32
CA VAL A 205 -39.03 9.26 -21.60
C VAL A 205 -39.86 10.47 -21.18
N LYS A 206 -39.59 11.06 -20.00
CA LYS A 206 -40.28 12.28 -19.56
C LYS A 206 -40.03 13.48 -20.48
N LEU A 207 -38.80 13.67 -20.95
CA LEU A 207 -38.46 14.72 -21.91
C LEU A 207 -39.18 14.52 -23.25
N ALA A 208 -39.22 13.28 -23.76
CA ALA A 208 -39.90 12.97 -25.02
C ALA A 208 -41.43 13.13 -24.92
N ALA A 209 -42.02 12.94 -23.74
CA ALA A 209 -43.45 13.18 -23.51
C ALA A 209 -43.81 14.66 -23.30
N ALA A 210 -42.81 15.53 -23.09
CA ALA A 210 -43.00 16.97 -22.87
C ALA A 210 -42.70 17.83 -24.12
N ALA A 211 -42.26 17.20 -25.22
CA ALA A 211 -42.02 17.81 -26.53
C ALA A 211 -43.15 17.45 -27.48
#